data_AF-A0A2N3D6X7-F1
#
_entry.id   AF-A0A2N3D6X7-F1
#
_cell.length_a   1.000
_cell.length_b   1.000
_cell.length_c   1.000
_cell.angle_alpha   90.00
_cell.angle_beta   90.00
_cell.angle_gamma   90.00
#
_symmetry.space_group_name_H-M   'P 1'
#
loop_
_entity.id
_entity.type
_entity.pdbx_description
1 polymer ?
#
loop_
_entity_poly.entity_id
_entity_poly.type
_entity_poly.pdbx_seq_one_letter_code
_entity_poly.pdbx_strand_id
1 'polypeptide(L)'
;LRELLARGAVPIINENDSIATSEIRFGDNDRLAARVAQAASADGILLLTDVDGLYDRDPSHPEAEILPEVHGVTDEIHEMASGESSSGKGSGGMTSKLLAAEIAERAGIALAIIKGTDDLPIACAMASGLGTVFLPTRDDNAWKSWIGGRLRFNGGIRVDAGCVAALGRGKSILAAGITEVYGNFERGDVIRVEDSDGRLIAKGMVEYDWNECDVIKGHRREELVEQLGYLPRSCVIHRDHLVLI
;
A
#
# COMPACT_ATOMS: atom_id res chain seq x y z
N LEU A 1 -5.15 10.27 12.12
CA LEU A 1 -3.82 10.77 11.73
C LEU A 1 -3.84 12.25 11.33
N ARG A 2 -4.53 12.63 10.25
CA ARG A 2 -4.60 14.04 9.78
C ARG A 2 -5.01 15.05 10.87
N GLU A 3 -5.98 14.70 11.72
CA GLU A 3 -6.40 15.55 12.84
C GLU A 3 -5.30 15.76 13.91
N LEU A 4 -4.49 14.73 14.18
CA LEU A 4 -3.36 14.85 15.13
C LEU A 4 -2.30 15.79 14.56
N LEU A 5 -1.97 15.62 13.27
CA LEU A 5 -1.01 16.47 12.56
C LEU A 5 -1.50 17.92 12.49
N ALA A 6 -2.79 18.14 12.18
CA ALA A 6 -3.40 19.47 12.14
C ALA A 6 -3.34 20.22 13.49
N ARG A 7 -3.24 19.48 14.60
CA ARG A 7 -3.08 20.02 15.95
C ARG A 7 -1.62 20.15 16.41
N GLY A 8 -0.65 19.86 15.54
CA GLY A 8 0.78 19.95 15.84
C GLY A 8 1.32 18.79 16.68
N ALA A 9 0.58 17.69 16.83
CA ALA A 9 1.09 16.50 17.50
C ALA A 9 2.01 15.70 16.55
N VAL A 10 3.00 14.99 17.12
CA VAL A 10 3.85 14.03 16.41
C VAL A 10 3.34 12.61 16.71
N PRO A 11 2.66 11.95 15.76
CA PRO A 11 2.11 10.62 15.98
C PRO A 11 3.23 9.58 16.00
N ILE A 12 3.24 8.73 17.03
CA ILE A 12 4.11 7.54 17.10
C ILE A 12 3.25 6.33 16.77
N ILE A 13 3.57 5.64 15.69
CA ILE A 13 2.80 4.51 15.17
C ILE A 13 3.70 3.29 15.19
N ASN A 14 3.16 2.17 15.65
CA ASN A 14 3.80 0.87 15.62
C ASN A 14 2.75 -0.20 15.29
N GLU A 15 3.21 -1.35 14.84
CA GLU A 15 2.37 -2.53 14.72
C GLU A 15 1.87 -2.98 16.10
N ASN A 16 0.70 -3.61 16.14
CA ASN A 16 0.13 -4.13 17.37
C ASN A 16 0.58 -5.58 17.62
N ASP A 17 1.74 -5.73 18.25
CA ASP A 17 2.40 -7.01 18.56
C ASP A 17 1.56 -7.99 19.40
N SER A 18 0.46 -7.53 20.00
CA SER A 18 -0.42 -8.37 20.84
C SER A 18 -1.41 -9.23 20.03
N ILE A 19 -1.57 -8.95 18.73
CA ILE A 19 -2.55 -9.62 17.86
C ILE A 19 -1.84 -10.38 16.70
N ALA A 20 -0.58 -10.06 16.40
CA ALA A 20 0.16 -10.65 15.31
C ALA A 20 0.79 -12.02 15.68
N THR A 21 0.52 -13.04 14.87
CA THR A 21 1.16 -14.37 14.96
C THR A 21 2.63 -14.30 14.52
N SER A 22 3.47 -15.18 15.08
CA SER A 22 4.94 -15.10 15.00
C SER A 22 5.55 -15.25 13.60
N GLU A 23 4.76 -15.64 12.58
CA GLU A 23 5.23 -15.82 11.19
C GLU A 23 5.26 -14.51 10.37
N ILE A 24 4.69 -13.40 10.88
CA ILE A 24 4.52 -12.14 10.12
C ILE A 24 5.53 -11.03 10.55
N ARG A 25 6.43 -11.30 11.50
CA ARG A 25 7.12 -10.24 12.27
C ARG A 25 8.28 -9.50 11.59
N PHE A 26 8.84 -9.98 10.49
CA PHE A 26 10.01 -9.34 9.87
C PHE A 26 9.62 -8.49 8.65
N GLY A 27 9.87 -7.18 8.71
CA GLY A 27 9.67 -6.25 7.60
C GLY A 27 8.31 -5.52 7.58
N ASP A 28 7.43 -5.79 8.53
CA ASP A 28 6.09 -5.21 8.45
C ASP A 28 6.03 -3.70 8.74
N ASN A 29 6.96 -3.20 9.56
CA ASN A 29 7.06 -1.78 9.85
C ASN A 29 7.48 -0.93 8.62
N ASP A 30 8.24 -1.48 7.67
CA ASP A 30 8.59 -0.75 6.43
C ASP A 30 7.30 -0.52 5.60
N ARG A 31 6.50 -1.58 5.45
CA ARG A 31 5.21 -1.52 4.74
C ARG A 31 4.19 -0.68 5.50
N LEU A 32 4.17 -0.77 6.83
CA LEU A 32 3.35 0.06 7.69
C LEU A 32 3.71 1.54 7.50
N ALA A 33 5.01 1.89 7.47
CA ALA A 33 5.46 3.25 7.23
C ALA A 33 4.95 3.78 5.88
N ALA A 34 5.05 2.98 4.81
CA ALA A 34 4.54 3.36 3.49
C ALA A 34 3.02 3.54 3.49
N ARG A 35 2.26 2.67 4.15
CA ARG A 35 0.79 2.79 4.27
C ARG A 35 0.37 3.99 5.13
N VAL A 36 1.09 4.25 6.21
CA VAL A 36 0.88 5.43 7.07
C VAL A 36 1.12 6.70 6.28
N ALA A 37 2.23 6.76 5.52
CA ALA A 37 2.57 7.89 4.66
C ALA A 37 1.51 8.12 3.57
N GLN A 38 1.03 7.05 2.93
CA GLN A 38 -0.08 7.11 1.99
C GLN A 38 -1.35 7.69 2.63
N ALA A 39 -1.74 7.20 3.81
CA ALA A 39 -2.92 7.71 4.54
C ALA A 39 -2.75 9.16 5.02
N ALA A 40 -1.52 9.56 5.32
CA ALA A 40 -1.16 10.93 5.68
C ALA A 40 -1.08 11.87 4.47
N SER A 41 -0.96 11.33 3.24
CA SER A 41 -0.58 12.09 2.04
C SER A 41 0.77 12.80 2.24
N ALA A 42 1.75 12.07 2.75
CA ALA A 42 3.09 12.59 2.99
C ALA A 42 3.84 12.82 1.67
N ASP A 43 4.74 13.80 1.64
CA ASP A 43 5.61 14.07 0.49
C ASP A 43 6.76 13.06 0.37
N GLY A 44 7.15 12.44 1.50
CA GLY A 44 8.24 11.46 1.51
C GLY A 44 8.28 10.57 2.74
N ILE A 45 9.06 9.48 2.63
CA ILE A 45 9.34 8.49 3.67
C ILE A 45 10.86 8.38 3.82
N LEU A 46 11.35 8.36 5.06
CA LEU A 46 12.74 8.03 5.37
C LEU A 46 12.77 6.70 6.13
N LEU A 47 13.34 5.66 5.50
CA LEU A 47 13.64 4.40 6.16
C LEU A 47 15.06 4.46 6.71
N LEU A 48 15.17 4.60 8.04
CA LEU A 48 16.43 4.58 8.76
C LEU A 48 16.81 3.12 9.04
N THR A 49 17.90 2.65 8.45
CA THR A 49 18.31 1.23 8.51
C THR A 49 19.78 1.07 8.92
N ASP A 50 20.24 -0.16 9.11
CA ASP A 50 21.63 -0.53 9.39
C ASP A 50 22.55 -0.57 8.15
N VAL A 51 22.00 -0.39 6.95
CA VAL A 51 22.74 -0.36 5.67
C VAL A 51 22.79 1.04 5.08
N ASP A 52 23.78 1.30 4.23
CA ASP A 52 23.98 2.62 3.61
C ASP A 52 22.96 2.93 2.51
N GLY A 53 22.36 1.91 1.89
CA GLY A 53 21.40 2.04 0.79
C GLY A 53 21.18 0.71 0.07
N LEU A 54 20.60 0.79 -1.13
CA LEU A 54 20.57 -0.30 -2.09
C LEU A 54 21.86 -0.28 -2.92
N TYR A 55 22.51 -1.43 -3.03
CA TYR A 55 23.68 -1.63 -3.87
C TYR A 55 23.30 -2.30 -5.18
N ASP A 56 24.11 -2.08 -6.22
CA ASP A 56 23.91 -2.66 -7.55
C ASP A 56 24.20 -4.16 -7.60
N ARG A 57 24.84 -4.68 -6.55
CA ARG A 57 25.17 -6.09 -6.32
C ARG A 57 25.43 -6.32 -4.83
N ASP A 58 25.81 -7.54 -4.46
CA ASP A 58 26.16 -7.87 -3.08
C ASP A 58 27.27 -6.92 -2.55
N PRO A 59 27.07 -6.22 -1.41
CA PRO A 59 28.04 -5.28 -0.86
C PRO A 59 29.40 -5.87 -0.49
N SER A 60 29.50 -7.21 -0.38
CA SER A 60 30.78 -7.91 -0.20
C SER A 60 31.65 -7.91 -1.46
N HIS A 61 31.07 -7.61 -2.63
CA HIS A 61 31.80 -7.47 -3.86
C HIS A 61 32.61 -6.16 -3.84
N PRO A 62 33.91 -6.18 -4.20
CA PRO A 62 34.79 -5.00 -4.09
C PRO A 62 34.41 -3.84 -5.04
N GLU A 63 33.60 -4.14 -6.06
CA GLU A 63 33.08 -3.18 -7.04
C GLU A 63 31.60 -2.84 -6.81
N ALA A 64 31.03 -3.19 -5.65
CA ALA A 64 29.64 -2.84 -5.35
C ALA A 64 29.49 -1.34 -5.13
N GLU A 65 28.54 -0.74 -5.82
CA GLU A 65 28.23 0.69 -5.73
C GLU A 65 26.81 0.90 -5.22
N ILE A 66 26.62 1.94 -4.39
CA ILE A 66 25.28 2.34 -3.95
C ILE A 66 24.56 3.00 -5.11
N LEU A 67 23.29 2.64 -5.32
CA LEU A 67 22.41 3.37 -6.22
C LEU A 67 21.93 4.64 -5.51
N PRO A 68 22.32 5.85 -5.96
CA PRO A 68 21.84 7.08 -5.33
C PRO A 68 20.35 7.30 -5.61
N GLU A 69 19.89 6.90 -6.80
CA GLU A 69 18.53 7.11 -7.27
C GLU A 69 18.01 5.85 -7.99
N VAL A 70 16.74 5.52 -7.75
CA VAL A 70 16.03 4.41 -8.39
C VAL A 70 14.74 4.93 -9.02
N HIS A 71 14.60 4.69 -10.32
CA HIS A 71 13.43 5.04 -11.11
C HIS A 71 12.58 3.80 -11.34
N GLY A 72 11.63 3.56 -10.44
CA GLY A 72 10.79 2.38 -10.49
C GLY A 72 11.46 1.15 -9.90
N VAL A 73 10.74 0.44 -9.03
CA VAL A 73 11.20 -0.87 -8.53
C VAL A 73 10.91 -1.93 -9.60
N THR A 74 11.89 -2.21 -10.44
CA THR A 74 11.81 -3.22 -11.51
C THR A 74 12.23 -4.60 -11.02
N ASP A 75 12.01 -5.64 -11.85
CA ASP A 75 12.52 -6.99 -11.57
C ASP A 75 14.04 -7.01 -11.38
N GLU A 76 14.78 -6.16 -12.11
CA GLU A 76 16.23 -5.99 -11.96
C GLU A 76 16.61 -5.42 -10.57
N ILE A 77 15.85 -4.45 -10.07
CA ILE A 77 16.02 -3.91 -8.70
C ILE A 77 15.73 -4.98 -7.64
N HIS A 78 14.73 -5.83 -7.88
CA HIS A 78 14.46 -6.99 -7.01
C HIS A 78 15.58 -8.02 -7.04
N GLU A 79 16.16 -8.29 -8.22
CA GLU A 79 17.30 -9.18 -8.37
C GLU A 79 18.51 -8.68 -7.56
N MET A 80 18.79 -7.37 -7.60
CA MET A 80 19.85 -6.73 -6.80
C MET A 80 19.67 -6.94 -5.28
N ALA A 81 18.42 -6.95 -4.79
CA ALA A 81 18.12 -7.20 -3.38
C ALA A 81 18.05 -8.68 -2.99
N SER A 82 17.91 -9.58 -3.98
CA SER A 82 17.76 -11.02 -3.79
C SER A 82 19.07 -11.81 -3.78
N GLY A 83 20.20 -11.15 -4.06
CA GLY A 83 21.53 -11.76 -4.04
C GLY A 83 21.77 -12.55 -2.75
N GLU A 84 22.40 -13.72 -2.87
CA GLU A 84 22.70 -14.64 -1.77
C GLU A 84 23.59 -13.96 -0.71
N SER A 85 22.96 -13.21 0.19
CA SER A 85 23.63 -12.63 1.35
C SER A 85 24.30 -13.76 2.13
N SER A 86 25.63 -13.82 2.10
CA SER A 86 26.46 -14.87 2.72
C SER A 86 26.39 -14.90 4.26
N SER A 87 25.52 -14.09 4.86
CA SER A 87 25.12 -14.18 6.26
C SER A 87 23.65 -14.57 6.28
N GLY A 88 23.34 -15.78 6.78
CA GLY A 88 22.01 -16.39 6.80
C GLY A 88 20.94 -15.68 7.66
N LYS A 89 20.91 -14.35 7.65
CA LYS A 89 19.97 -13.46 8.34
C LYS A 89 19.56 -12.21 7.52
N GLY A 90 20.09 -11.97 6.31
CA GLY A 90 20.05 -10.65 5.65
C GLY A 90 19.02 -10.38 4.55
N SER A 91 18.58 -11.38 3.78
CA SER A 91 17.81 -11.13 2.53
C SER A 91 16.38 -10.60 2.71
N GLY A 92 15.75 -10.86 3.86
CA GLY A 92 14.40 -10.37 4.14
C GLY A 92 14.33 -8.85 4.34
N GLY A 93 15.43 -8.23 4.80
CA GLY A 93 15.46 -6.82 5.18
C GLY A 93 15.40 -5.87 3.99
N MET A 94 16.11 -6.15 2.89
CA MET A 94 16.09 -5.29 1.69
C MET A 94 14.83 -5.54 0.86
N THR A 95 14.42 -6.80 0.71
CA THR A 95 13.15 -7.17 0.04
C THR A 95 11.96 -6.43 0.64
N SER A 96 11.88 -6.36 1.97
CA SER A 96 10.85 -5.58 2.68
C SER A 96 10.85 -4.09 2.32
N LYS A 97 12.04 -3.47 2.25
CA LYS A 97 12.19 -2.05 1.89
C LYS A 97 11.80 -1.79 0.44
N LEU A 98 12.11 -2.70 -0.47
CA LEU A 98 11.66 -2.62 -1.86
C LEU A 98 10.13 -2.70 -1.96
N LEU A 99 9.48 -3.56 -1.18
CA LEU A 99 8.01 -3.61 -1.12
C LEU A 99 7.43 -2.29 -0.58
N ALA A 100 8.06 -1.68 0.43
CA ALA A 100 7.66 -0.36 0.92
C ALA A 100 7.88 0.72 -0.15
N ALA A 101 8.99 0.66 -0.88
CA ALA A 101 9.29 1.55 -2.00
C ALA A 101 8.22 1.44 -3.09
N GLU A 102 7.80 0.24 -3.50
CA GLU A 102 6.70 0.07 -4.46
C GLU A 102 5.38 0.72 -4.00
N ILE A 103 5.04 0.58 -2.71
CA ILE A 103 3.83 1.20 -2.15
C ILE A 103 3.94 2.73 -2.22
N ALA A 104 5.10 3.28 -1.85
CA ALA A 104 5.38 4.71 -1.87
C ALA A 104 5.36 5.26 -3.31
N GLU A 105 6.05 4.56 -4.22
CA GLU A 105 6.18 4.92 -5.63
C GLU A 105 4.79 5.07 -6.28
N ARG A 106 3.93 4.07 -6.07
CA ARG A 106 2.54 4.06 -6.56
C ARG A 106 1.65 5.11 -5.89
N ALA A 107 1.96 5.48 -4.65
CA ALA A 107 1.27 6.55 -3.93
C ALA A 107 1.76 7.95 -4.32
N GLY A 108 2.76 8.06 -5.20
CA GLY A 108 3.35 9.34 -5.59
C GLY A 108 4.26 9.95 -4.50
N ILE A 109 4.79 9.10 -3.61
CA ILE A 109 5.60 9.49 -2.44
C ILE A 109 7.05 9.07 -2.69
N ALA A 110 7.99 9.99 -2.45
CA ALA A 110 9.41 9.64 -2.50
C ALA A 110 9.79 8.80 -1.27
N LEU A 111 10.62 7.77 -1.45
CA LEU A 111 11.13 6.99 -0.33
C LEU A 111 12.65 6.98 -0.36
N ALA A 112 13.30 7.25 0.77
CA ALA A 112 14.75 7.13 0.90
C ALA A 112 15.11 6.02 1.89
N ILE A 113 16.07 5.18 1.52
CA ILE A 113 16.76 4.26 2.42
C ILE A 113 18.08 4.93 2.80
N ILE A 114 18.28 5.19 4.09
CA ILE A 114 19.50 5.81 4.60
C ILE A 114 19.96 5.11 5.87
N LYS A 115 21.26 5.18 6.14
CA LYS A 115 21.82 4.63 7.38
C LYS A 115 21.35 5.42 8.59
N GLY A 116 20.71 4.71 9.52
CA GLY A 116 20.13 5.22 10.75
C GLY A 116 21.01 5.08 11.98
N THR A 117 22.18 4.44 11.88
CA THR A 117 23.06 4.12 13.01
C THR A 117 24.10 5.21 13.32
N ASP A 118 24.26 6.19 12.43
CA ASP A 118 25.14 7.33 12.66
C ASP A 118 24.47 8.38 13.58
N ASP A 119 25.28 9.18 14.27
CA ASP A 119 24.78 10.35 15.00
C ASP A 119 24.23 11.38 14.00
N LEU A 120 22.96 11.80 14.18
CA LEU A 120 22.24 12.70 13.24
C LEU A 120 22.13 12.12 11.81
N PRO A 121 21.49 10.96 11.64
CA PRO A 121 21.56 10.16 10.39
C PRO A 121 21.08 10.92 9.16
N ILE A 122 20.02 11.74 9.29
CA ILE A 122 19.49 12.55 8.19
C ILE A 122 20.50 13.61 7.73
N ALA A 123 21.17 14.28 8.67
CA ALA A 123 22.15 15.31 8.34
C ALA A 123 23.40 14.69 7.68
N CYS A 124 23.83 13.52 8.18
CA CYS A 124 24.93 12.75 7.61
C CYS A 124 24.63 12.32 6.17
N ALA A 125 23.47 11.72 5.92
CA ALA A 125 23.04 11.30 4.58
C ALA A 125 22.98 12.48 3.60
N MET A 126 22.45 13.63 4.02
CA MET A 126 22.41 14.84 3.18
C MET A 126 23.80 15.41 2.86
N ALA A 127 24.75 15.33 3.80
CA ALA A 127 26.09 15.86 3.62
C ALA A 127 26.99 14.94 2.77
N SER A 128 26.83 13.63 2.91
CA SER A 128 27.63 12.63 2.18
C SER A 128 27.03 12.27 0.82
N GLY A 129 25.74 12.49 0.63
CA GLY A 129 25.00 11.98 -0.53
C GLY A 129 24.83 10.46 -0.50
N LEU A 130 25.07 9.81 0.65
CA LEU A 130 24.93 8.37 0.81
C LEU A 130 23.49 8.02 1.17
N GLY A 131 22.93 7.07 0.43
CA GLY A 131 21.54 6.67 0.50
C GLY A 131 21.03 6.27 -0.87
N THR A 132 19.82 5.72 -0.88
CA THR A 132 19.10 5.43 -2.13
C THR A 132 17.74 6.09 -2.07
N VAL A 133 17.44 6.93 -3.06
CA VAL A 133 16.13 7.57 -3.21
C VAL A 133 15.34 6.87 -4.31
N PHE A 134 14.18 6.34 -3.95
CA PHE A 134 13.18 5.82 -4.86
C PHE A 134 12.27 6.96 -5.25
N LEU A 135 12.32 7.31 -6.53
CA LEU A 135 11.55 8.42 -7.07
C LEU A 135 10.12 7.97 -7.35
N PRO A 136 9.12 8.79 -7.01
CA PRO A 136 7.73 8.47 -7.31
C PRO A 136 7.53 8.40 -8.82
N THR A 137 6.76 7.43 -9.29
CA THR A 137 6.32 7.41 -10.69
C THR A 137 5.28 8.51 -10.88
N ARG A 138 5.73 9.67 -11.37
CA ARG A 138 4.81 10.71 -11.87
C ARG A 138 4.34 10.32 -13.26
N ASP A 139 3.37 9.42 -13.28
CA ASP A 139 2.46 9.34 -14.41
C ASP A 139 1.12 9.85 -13.90
N ASP A 140 0.55 10.88 -14.51
CA ASP A 140 -0.76 11.46 -14.17
C ASP A 140 -1.93 10.44 -14.34
N ASN A 141 -1.58 9.17 -14.59
CA ASN A 141 -2.43 8.00 -14.69
C ASN A 141 -2.11 6.90 -13.65
N ALA A 142 -1.20 7.10 -12.68
CA ALA A 142 -0.72 6.05 -11.76
C ALA A 142 -1.82 5.40 -10.92
N TRP A 143 -2.80 6.17 -10.45
CA TRP A 143 -4.00 5.65 -9.80
C TRP A 143 -4.79 4.72 -10.76
N LYS A 144 -4.95 5.14 -12.03
CA LYS A 144 -5.63 4.37 -13.08
C LYS A 144 -4.84 3.15 -13.56
N SER A 145 -3.51 3.21 -13.50
CA SER A 145 -2.60 2.13 -13.90
C SER A 145 -2.37 1.12 -12.78
N TRP A 146 -2.34 1.54 -11.51
CA TRP A 146 -2.34 0.65 -10.33
C TRP A 146 -3.60 -0.19 -10.27
N ILE A 147 -4.74 0.44 -10.56
CA ILE A 147 -5.98 -0.29 -10.74
C ILE A 147 -5.93 -1.11 -12.04
N GLY A 148 -5.46 -0.57 -13.16
CA GLY A 148 -5.40 -1.23 -14.47
C GLY A 148 -4.48 -2.45 -14.57
N GLY A 149 -3.33 -2.44 -13.91
CA GLY A 149 -2.19 -3.32 -14.14
C GLY A 149 -2.15 -4.57 -13.27
N ARG A 150 -2.63 -5.69 -13.82
CA ARG A 150 -2.28 -7.08 -13.46
C ARG A 150 -2.08 -7.44 -11.97
N LEU A 151 -2.90 -6.92 -11.04
CA LEU A 151 -3.18 -7.66 -9.81
C LEU A 151 -3.96 -8.93 -10.18
N ARG A 152 -3.51 -10.09 -9.71
CA ARG A 152 -4.39 -11.26 -9.68
C ARG A 152 -5.47 -10.96 -8.64
N PHE A 153 -6.59 -10.40 -9.10
CA PHE A 153 -7.77 -10.19 -8.28
C PHE A 153 -8.28 -11.56 -7.85
N ASN A 154 -8.10 -11.88 -6.57
CA ASN A 154 -8.62 -13.12 -6.00
C ASN A 154 -10.14 -13.04 -5.75
N GLY A 155 -10.76 -11.86 -5.91
CA GLY A 155 -12.21 -11.67 -5.86
C GLY A 155 -12.71 -10.32 -6.37
N GLY A 156 -14.02 -10.08 -6.19
CA GLY A 156 -14.74 -8.94 -6.73
C GLY A 156 -16.15 -8.81 -6.20
N ILE A 157 -16.79 -7.70 -6.59
CA ILE A 157 -18.20 -7.43 -6.33
C ILE A 157 -18.94 -7.12 -7.63
N ARG A 158 -20.21 -7.52 -7.70
CA ARG A 158 -21.16 -7.04 -8.71
C ARG A 158 -22.07 -6.00 -8.11
N VAL A 159 -22.41 -5.00 -8.90
CA VAL A 159 -23.25 -3.88 -8.47
C VAL A 159 -24.46 -3.68 -9.35
N ASP A 160 -25.52 -3.11 -8.78
CA ASP A 160 -26.75 -2.79 -9.51
C ASP A 160 -26.58 -1.55 -10.42
N ALA A 161 -27.54 -1.34 -11.32
CA ALA A 161 -27.54 -0.22 -12.27
C ALA A 161 -27.55 1.16 -11.58
N GLY A 162 -28.13 1.26 -10.38
CA GLY A 162 -28.14 2.49 -9.59
C GLY A 162 -26.73 2.86 -9.09
N CYS A 163 -25.98 1.86 -8.66
CA CYS A 163 -24.58 1.97 -8.28
C CYS A 163 -23.72 2.36 -9.49
N VAL A 164 -23.90 1.71 -10.66
CA VAL A 164 -23.22 2.09 -11.90
C VAL A 164 -23.46 3.57 -12.25
N ALA A 165 -24.70 4.03 -12.17
CA ALA A 165 -25.03 5.43 -12.44
C ALA A 165 -24.43 6.40 -11.39
N ALA A 166 -24.31 5.96 -10.13
CA ALA A 166 -23.70 6.74 -9.07
C ALA A 166 -22.18 6.85 -9.24
N LEU A 167 -21.53 5.77 -9.67
CA LEU A 167 -20.11 5.73 -10.01
C LEU A 167 -19.76 6.74 -11.11
N GLY A 168 -20.58 6.83 -12.16
CA GLY A 168 -20.42 7.84 -13.23
C GLY A 168 -20.50 9.30 -12.74
N ARG A 169 -20.99 9.53 -11.50
CA ARG A 169 -21.03 10.85 -10.85
C ARG A 169 -19.97 11.02 -9.76
N GLY A 170 -18.97 10.14 -9.69
CA GLY A 170 -17.88 10.20 -8.71
C GLY A 170 -18.31 9.90 -7.27
N LYS A 171 -19.27 8.97 -7.09
CA LYS A 171 -19.71 8.52 -5.76
C LYS A 171 -18.98 7.23 -5.33
N SER A 172 -18.97 6.99 -4.02
CA SER A 172 -18.46 5.75 -3.41
C SER A 172 -19.44 4.59 -3.63
N ILE A 173 -18.95 3.35 -3.52
CA ILE A 173 -19.80 2.15 -3.51
C ILE A 173 -20.31 1.91 -2.10
N LEU A 174 -21.63 1.76 -1.97
CA LEU A 174 -22.30 1.45 -0.72
C LEU A 174 -22.78 -0.01 -0.75
N ALA A 175 -22.91 -0.63 0.43
CA ALA A 175 -23.38 -2.00 0.58
C ALA A 175 -24.73 -2.25 -0.13
N ALA A 176 -25.64 -1.27 -0.05
CA ALA A 176 -26.95 -1.31 -0.70
C ALA A 176 -26.90 -1.53 -2.22
N GLY A 177 -25.82 -1.11 -2.88
CA GLY A 177 -25.66 -1.25 -4.34
C GLY A 177 -24.95 -2.53 -4.76
N ILE A 178 -24.57 -3.41 -3.82
CA ILE A 178 -23.86 -4.67 -4.09
C ILE A 178 -24.88 -5.80 -4.24
N THR A 179 -24.82 -6.51 -5.36
CA THR A 179 -25.69 -7.65 -5.68
C THR A 179 -25.01 -8.99 -5.46
N GLU A 180 -23.69 -9.05 -5.62
CA GLU A 180 -22.91 -10.27 -5.46
C GLU A 180 -21.50 -9.96 -4.97
N VAL A 181 -20.93 -10.88 -4.19
CA VAL A 181 -19.55 -10.85 -3.69
C VAL A 181 -18.95 -12.22 -4.00
N TYR A 182 -17.79 -12.28 -4.63
CA TYR A 182 -17.20 -13.54 -5.08
C TYR A 182 -15.68 -13.55 -4.96
N GLY A 183 -15.10 -14.75 -4.97
CA GLY A 183 -13.67 -14.97 -4.78
C GLY A 183 -13.27 -14.87 -3.32
N ASN A 184 -12.04 -14.43 -3.05
CA ASN A 184 -11.53 -14.19 -1.71
C ASN A 184 -10.74 -12.88 -1.70
N PHE A 185 -10.96 -12.05 -0.68
CA PHE A 185 -10.24 -10.80 -0.46
C PHE A 185 -10.38 -10.36 0.99
N GLU A 186 -9.40 -9.60 1.44
CA GLU A 186 -9.39 -8.97 2.76
C GLU A 186 -9.52 -7.45 2.61
N ARG A 187 -9.88 -6.79 3.71
CA ARG A 187 -9.90 -5.34 3.80
C ARG A 187 -8.56 -4.76 3.39
N GLY A 188 -8.58 -3.81 2.47
CA GLY A 188 -7.38 -3.21 1.90
C GLY A 188 -6.84 -3.93 0.68
N ASP A 189 -7.58 -4.91 0.14
CA ASP A 189 -7.34 -5.43 -1.21
C ASP A 189 -8.01 -4.58 -2.28
N VAL A 190 -7.38 -4.49 -3.45
CA VAL A 190 -8.04 -3.97 -4.65
C VAL A 190 -8.83 -5.10 -5.28
N ILE A 191 -10.13 -4.87 -5.48
CA ILE A 191 -11.04 -5.86 -6.05
C ILE A 191 -11.70 -5.34 -7.33
N ARG A 192 -12.21 -6.28 -8.14
CA ARG A 192 -12.99 -5.95 -9.32
C ARG A 192 -14.38 -5.44 -8.93
N VAL A 193 -14.86 -4.44 -9.66
CA VAL A 193 -16.24 -4.00 -9.62
C VAL A 193 -16.84 -4.25 -11.00
N GLU A 194 -17.82 -5.13 -11.04
CA GLU A 194 -18.50 -5.54 -12.27
C GLU A 194 -19.97 -5.08 -12.25
N ASP A 195 -20.53 -4.84 -13.43
CA ASP A 195 -21.97 -4.66 -13.57
C ASP A 195 -22.73 -6.01 -13.55
N SER A 196 -24.06 -5.96 -13.70
CA SER A 196 -24.92 -7.14 -13.74
C SER A 196 -24.61 -8.10 -14.89
N ASP A 197 -23.96 -7.62 -15.96
CA ASP A 197 -23.59 -8.42 -17.13
C ASP A 197 -22.18 -9.01 -16.98
N GLY A 198 -21.53 -8.79 -15.82
CA GLY A 198 -20.17 -9.26 -15.54
C GLY A 198 -19.09 -8.42 -16.23
N ARG A 199 -19.42 -7.25 -16.76
CA ARG A 199 -18.44 -6.35 -17.37
C ARG A 199 -17.70 -5.60 -16.27
N LEU A 200 -16.37 -5.59 -16.35
CA LEU A 200 -15.53 -4.80 -15.47
C LEU A 200 -15.74 -3.30 -15.73
N ILE A 201 -16.27 -2.58 -14.75
CA ILE A 201 -16.58 -1.14 -14.85
C ILE A 201 -15.68 -0.28 -13.97
N ALA A 202 -15.17 -0.85 -12.89
CA ALA A 202 -14.24 -0.19 -12.00
C ALA A 202 -13.37 -1.23 -11.30
N LYS A 203 -12.31 -0.75 -10.65
CA LYS A 203 -11.69 -1.50 -9.56
C LYS A 203 -11.45 -0.54 -8.41
N GLY A 204 -11.31 -1.05 -7.21
CA GLY A 204 -11.16 -0.19 -6.04
C GLY A 204 -10.80 -0.94 -4.77
N MET A 205 -10.33 -0.17 -3.79
CA MET A 205 -9.88 -0.69 -2.51
C MET A 205 -11.07 -0.97 -1.58
N VAL A 206 -11.20 -2.21 -1.13
CA VAL A 206 -12.31 -2.62 -0.27
C VAL A 206 -12.05 -2.28 1.20
N GLU A 207 -13.07 -1.79 1.89
CA GLU A 207 -13.02 -1.39 3.30
C GLU A 207 -13.48 -2.49 4.28
N TYR A 208 -13.82 -3.67 3.76
CA TYR A 208 -14.39 -4.81 4.48
C TYR A 208 -13.80 -6.12 3.94
N ASP A 209 -13.72 -7.15 4.79
CA ASP A 209 -13.35 -8.48 4.36
C ASP A 209 -14.46 -9.12 3.52
N TRP A 210 -14.14 -10.17 2.75
CA TRP A 210 -15.13 -10.88 1.93
C TRP A 210 -16.37 -11.31 2.72
N ASN A 211 -16.17 -11.90 3.92
CA ASN A 211 -17.28 -12.38 4.77
C ASN A 211 -18.19 -11.23 5.21
N GLU A 212 -17.62 -10.08 5.54
CA GLU A 212 -18.38 -8.91 5.95
C GLU A 212 -19.15 -8.33 4.77
N CYS A 213 -18.51 -8.20 3.60
CA CYS A 213 -19.16 -7.80 2.35
C CYS A 213 -20.35 -8.72 2.01
N ASP A 214 -20.17 -10.04 2.16
CA ASP A 214 -21.21 -11.02 1.84
C ASP A 214 -22.45 -10.88 2.74
N VAL A 215 -22.22 -10.59 4.03
CA VAL A 215 -23.28 -10.35 5.01
C VAL A 215 -24.02 -9.03 4.76
N ILE A 216 -23.28 -7.96 4.44
CA ILE A 216 -23.89 -6.61 4.33
C ILE A 216 -24.43 -6.27 2.94
N LYS A 217 -24.13 -7.06 1.90
CA LYS A 217 -24.60 -6.77 0.54
C LYS A 217 -26.11 -6.53 0.49
N GLY A 218 -26.54 -5.53 -0.26
CA GLY A 218 -27.94 -5.13 -0.40
C GLY A 218 -28.55 -4.38 0.79
N HIS A 219 -27.86 -4.29 1.94
CA HIS A 219 -28.38 -3.62 3.12
C HIS A 219 -28.14 -2.11 3.11
N ARG A 220 -29.07 -1.37 3.74
CA ARG A 220 -28.92 0.06 3.97
C ARG A 220 -28.04 0.32 5.18
N ARG A 221 -27.51 1.54 5.27
CA ARG A 221 -26.53 1.92 6.30
C ARG A 221 -27.05 1.67 7.73
N GLU A 222 -28.34 1.88 7.94
CA GLU A 222 -29.00 1.74 9.24
C GLU A 222 -29.04 0.28 9.71
N GLU A 223 -29.02 -0.68 8.78
CA GLU A 223 -29.10 -2.11 9.04
C GLU A 223 -27.71 -2.73 9.30
N LEU A 224 -26.64 -2.04 8.89
CA LEU A 224 -25.28 -2.59 8.95
C LEU A 224 -24.77 -2.84 10.37
N VAL A 225 -25.19 -2.04 11.35
CA VAL A 225 -24.75 -2.20 12.74
C VAL A 225 -25.21 -3.55 13.29
N GLU A 226 -26.44 -3.95 12.98
CA GLU A 226 -27.02 -5.21 13.43
C GLU A 226 -26.33 -6.41 12.76
N GLN A 227 -26.02 -6.28 11.47
CA GLN A 227 -25.36 -7.33 10.69
C GLN A 227 -23.88 -7.53 11.08
N LEU A 228 -23.16 -6.44 11.38
CA LEU A 228 -21.72 -6.46 11.69
C LEU A 228 -21.41 -6.59 13.18
N GLY A 229 -22.33 -6.19 14.07
CA GLY A 229 -22.09 -6.11 15.50
C GLY A 229 -21.21 -4.93 15.94
N TYR A 230 -20.87 -4.01 15.02
CA TYR A 230 -20.08 -2.81 15.29
C TYR A 230 -20.48 -1.64 14.38
N LEU A 231 -19.93 -0.45 14.64
CA LEU A 231 -20.25 0.75 13.86
C LEU A 231 -19.71 0.64 12.41
N PRO A 232 -20.56 0.66 11.37
CA PRO A 232 -20.14 0.49 9.99
C PRO A 232 -19.29 1.65 9.49
N ARG A 233 -18.37 1.34 8.57
CA ARG A 233 -17.64 2.32 7.78
C ARG A 233 -18.59 3.08 6.85
N SER A 234 -18.10 4.20 6.31
CA SER A 234 -18.93 5.10 5.50
C SER A 234 -19.36 4.52 4.16
N CYS A 235 -18.60 3.56 3.62
CA CYS A 235 -18.80 2.94 2.32
C CYS A 235 -18.00 1.63 2.23
N VAL A 236 -18.28 0.81 1.21
CA VAL A 236 -17.55 -0.44 0.93
C VAL A 236 -16.30 -0.16 0.10
N ILE A 237 -16.39 0.76 -0.86
CA ILE A 237 -15.23 1.30 -1.59
C ILE A 237 -15.39 2.81 -1.66
N HIS A 238 -14.43 3.56 -1.13
CA HIS A 238 -14.45 5.01 -1.18
C HIS A 238 -14.15 5.53 -2.59
N ARG A 239 -14.79 6.61 -3.04
CA ARG A 239 -14.58 7.19 -4.38
C ARG A 239 -13.11 7.54 -4.66
N ASP A 240 -12.39 8.00 -3.64
CA ASP A 240 -10.98 8.38 -3.77
C ASP A 240 -10.08 7.14 -3.91
N HIS A 241 -10.61 5.97 -3.52
CA HIS A 241 -9.98 4.66 -3.66
C HIS A 241 -10.63 3.81 -4.76
N LEU A 242 -11.29 4.44 -5.73
CA LEU A 242 -11.91 3.79 -6.89
C LEU A 242 -11.40 4.37 -8.23
N VAL A 243 -11.27 3.51 -9.25
CA VAL A 243 -10.98 3.89 -10.65
C VAL A 243 -12.02 3.27 -11.55
N LEU A 244 -12.60 4.09 -12.43
CA LEU A 244 -13.45 3.65 -13.53
C LEU A 244 -12.61 3.24 -14.75
N ILE A 245 -13.10 2.25 -15.50
CA ILE A 245 -12.50 1.73 -16.74
C ILE A 245 -13.26 2.21 -17.96
#